data_AF-A0A915N8B6-F1
#
_entry.id   AF-A0A915N8B6-F1
#
_cell.length_a   1.000
_cell.length_b   1.000
_cell.length_c   1.000
_cell.angle_alpha   90.00
_cell.angle_beta   90.00
_cell.angle_gamma   90.00
#
_symmetry.space_group_name_H-M   'P 1'
#
loop_
_entity.id
_entity.type
_entity.pdbx_description
1 polymer ?
#
loop_
_entity_poly.entity_id
_entity_poly.type
_entity_poly.pdbx_seq_one_letter_code
_entity_poly.pdbx_strand_id
1 'polypeptide(L)'
;MSLLKVIPFALLDDGSQKSYIEEELAKELKLCNNNMKKFQIEGIGKTKMGTFEKPIVEFGIRKGNFDKLIKARALPTVLNNLPYVSIESIPKEQLNRNKLLADLQMIKPRLLIGNDHYNKFIISTKIQLPSGFWLSSSKVGNILNGEGKILNKETEEEICGYSYIDENKTGTLEIQNDHGSYKWEDLVRKQESLQFMGLSDAIEKSDEEVKKEMEKLVTYNGQRYQTALLWNSLADKLPHNKRMAYAQLKNMVTNLREKPHILKQIDQIFKEHERMELIERISIEENTENRIHYLPHFA
;
A
#
# COMPACT_ATOMS: atom_id res chain seq x y z
N MET A 1 -7.12 39.87 -11.70
CA MET A 1 -6.19 38.82 -12.19
C MET A 1 -7.02 37.60 -12.56
N SER A 2 -7.09 37.24 -13.85
CA SER A 2 -7.74 36.00 -14.27
C SER A 2 -6.91 34.81 -13.80
N LEU A 3 -7.50 33.92 -13.01
CA LEU A 3 -6.89 32.64 -12.68
C LEU A 3 -6.82 31.80 -13.96
N LEU A 4 -5.61 31.42 -14.38
CA LEU A 4 -5.42 30.47 -15.47
C LEU A 4 -6.04 29.12 -15.08
N LYS A 5 -6.85 28.56 -15.98
CA LYS A 5 -7.53 27.29 -15.78
C LYS A 5 -7.09 26.33 -16.87
N VAL A 6 -6.67 25.14 -16.46
CA VAL A 6 -6.31 24.01 -17.33
C VAL A 6 -6.98 22.76 -16.75
N ILE A 7 -7.32 21.78 -17.60
CA ILE A 7 -7.92 20.50 -17.19
C ILE A 7 -6.94 19.37 -17.55
N PRO A 8 -5.99 19.03 -16.67
CA PRO A 8 -5.08 17.91 -16.87
C PRO A 8 -5.63 16.60 -16.28
N PHE A 9 -5.11 15.47 -16.76
CA PHE A 9 -5.26 14.19 -16.06
C PHE A 9 -4.29 14.10 -14.88
N ALA A 10 -4.75 13.46 -13.80
CA ALA A 10 -3.98 13.26 -12.58
C ALA A 10 -4.09 11.80 -12.09
N LEU A 11 -2.99 11.24 -11.61
CA LEU A 11 -2.98 9.98 -10.86
C LEU A 11 -3.07 10.28 -9.35
N LEU A 12 -3.95 9.58 -8.64
CA LEU A 12 -3.94 9.55 -7.17
C LEU A 12 -3.18 8.30 -6.73
N ASP A 13 -2.03 8.49 -6.11
CA ASP A 13 -1.08 7.41 -5.78
C ASP A 13 -0.70 7.50 -4.31
N ASP A 14 -1.23 6.59 -3.50
CA ASP A 14 -0.91 6.46 -2.08
C ASP A 14 0.46 5.82 -1.82
N GLY A 15 1.05 5.16 -2.82
CA GLY A 15 2.41 4.63 -2.80
C GLY A 15 3.49 5.72 -2.95
N SER A 16 3.15 6.85 -3.58
CA SER A 16 4.05 8.00 -3.60
C SER A 16 3.94 8.83 -2.32
N GLN A 17 5.07 9.07 -1.64
CA GLN A 17 5.08 9.96 -0.47
C GLN A 17 4.77 11.42 -0.81
N LYS A 18 4.99 11.83 -2.06
CA LYS A 18 4.98 13.24 -2.48
C LYS A 18 4.21 13.47 -3.76
N SER A 19 3.66 14.67 -3.90
CA SER A 19 2.98 15.09 -5.11
C SER A 19 3.94 15.70 -6.15
N TYR A 20 3.65 15.49 -7.44
CA TYR A 20 4.45 15.93 -8.59
C TYR A 20 3.58 16.58 -9.68
N ILE A 21 4.19 17.49 -10.44
CA ILE A 21 3.59 18.20 -11.57
C ILE A 21 4.57 18.25 -12.74
N GLU A 22 4.06 18.09 -13.96
CA GLU A 22 4.87 18.21 -15.17
C GLU A 22 5.33 19.65 -15.37
N GLU A 23 6.60 19.85 -15.75
CA GLU A 23 7.19 21.18 -15.95
C GLU A 23 6.43 22.03 -16.98
N GLU A 24 5.96 21.41 -18.06
CA GLU A 24 5.17 22.09 -19.07
C GLU A 24 3.83 22.59 -18.50
N LEU A 25 3.15 21.76 -17.70
CA LEU A 25 1.90 22.16 -17.05
C LEU A 25 2.13 23.30 -16.04
N ALA A 26 3.24 23.25 -15.29
CA ALA A 26 3.62 24.33 -14.39
C ALA A 26 3.87 25.65 -15.14
N LYS A 27 4.50 25.60 -16.33
CA LYS A 27 4.70 26.76 -17.21
C LYS A 27 3.38 27.29 -17.76
N GLU A 28 2.48 26.43 -18.23
CA GLU A 28 1.13 26.80 -18.72
C GLU A 28 0.31 27.53 -17.64
N LEU A 29 0.39 27.04 -16.40
CA LEU A 29 -0.25 27.65 -15.24
C LEU A 29 0.49 28.89 -14.71
N LYS A 30 1.63 29.25 -15.31
CA LYS A 30 2.52 30.35 -14.88
C LYS A 30 2.91 30.26 -13.40
N LEU A 31 3.19 29.03 -12.94
CA LEU A 31 3.65 28.77 -11.58
C LEU A 31 5.14 29.11 -11.46
N CYS A 32 5.44 30.39 -11.26
CA CYS A 32 6.82 30.85 -11.09
C CYS A 32 7.30 30.55 -9.67
N ASN A 33 8.34 29.73 -9.52
CA ASN A 33 9.13 29.67 -8.30
C ASN A 33 10.62 29.60 -8.64
N ASN A 34 11.37 30.62 -8.23
CA ASN A 34 12.82 30.67 -8.44
C ASN A 34 13.60 29.81 -7.43
N ASN A 35 12.91 29.24 -6.44
CA ASN A 35 13.53 28.42 -5.40
C ASN A 35 13.60 26.95 -5.84
N MET A 36 14.76 26.60 -6.42
CA MET A 36 15.10 25.23 -6.80
C MET A 36 15.41 24.41 -5.55
N LYS A 37 14.88 23.19 -5.47
CA LYS A 37 15.20 22.25 -4.40
C LYS A 37 15.79 20.99 -4.99
N LYS A 38 16.87 20.53 -4.37
CA LYS A 38 17.43 19.21 -4.63
C LYS A 38 16.64 18.15 -3.88
N PHE A 39 16.22 17.11 -4.57
CA PHE A 39 15.54 15.96 -3.99
C PHE A 39 15.89 14.69 -4.78
N GLN A 40 15.84 13.56 -4.08
CA GLN A 40 16.03 12.24 -4.67
C GLN A 40 14.68 11.52 -4.67
N ILE A 41 14.38 10.83 -5.76
CA ILE A 41 13.23 9.93 -5.86
C ILE A 41 13.77 8.50 -5.78
N GLU A 42 13.20 7.73 -4.86
CA GLU A 42 13.51 6.33 -4.65
C GLU A 42 12.23 5.52 -4.87
N GLY A 43 12.36 4.43 -5.63
CA GLY A 43 11.32 3.42 -5.78
C GLY A 43 11.44 2.34 -4.71
N ILE A 44 10.70 1.27 -4.92
CA ILE A 44 10.68 0.10 -4.04
C ILE A 44 12.11 -0.47 -3.91
N GLY A 45 12.50 -0.89 -2.70
CA GLY A 45 13.83 -1.46 -2.46
C GLY A 45 14.99 -0.45 -2.53
N LYS A 46 14.73 0.85 -2.32
CA LYS A 46 15.71 1.95 -2.47
C LYS A 46 16.29 2.07 -3.89
N THR A 47 15.59 1.56 -4.90
CA THR A 47 15.98 1.75 -6.29
C THR A 47 15.98 3.24 -6.60
N LYS A 48 17.16 3.81 -6.88
CA LYS A 48 17.29 5.24 -7.17
C LYS A 48 16.67 5.52 -8.53
N MET A 49 15.53 6.21 -8.54
CA MET A 49 14.84 6.62 -9.77
C MET A 49 15.45 7.89 -10.36
N GLY A 50 16.10 8.72 -9.52
CA GLY A 50 16.85 9.88 -9.98
C GLY A 50 17.08 10.90 -8.87
N THR A 51 18.05 11.79 -9.11
CA THR A 51 18.24 13.01 -8.30
C THR A 51 17.89 14.21 -9.16
N PHE A 52 17.03 15.08 -8.63
CA PHE A 52 16.50 16.22 -9.34
C PHE A 52 16.79 17.49 -8.57
N GLU A 53 17.07 18.57 -9.28
CA GLU A 53 17.10 19.92 -8.74
C GLU A 53 16.07 20.73 -9.50
N LYS A 54 14.88 20.88 -8.90
CA LYS A 54 13.68 21.39 -9.56
C LYS A 54 12.85 22.23 -8.60
N PRO A 55 12.01 23.15 -9.11
CA PRO A 55 11.22 24.01 -8.24
C PRO A 55 10.10 23.21 -7.55
N ILE A 56 9.70 23.68 -6.38
CA ILE A 56 8.47 23.25 -5.72
C ILE A 56 7.42 24.32 -5.95
N VAL A 57 6.30 23.96 -6.56
CA VAL A 57 5.23 24.91 -6.92
C VAL A 57 3.97 24.59 -6.13
N GLU A 58 3.06 25.57 -6.09
CA GLU A 58 1.75 25.43 -5.44
C GLU A 58 0.65 25.81 -6.43
N PHE A 59 -0.40 25.00 -6.49
CA PHE A 59 -1.55 25.23 -7.37
C PHE A 59 -2.85 24.76 -6.71
N GLY A 60 -3.97 25.37 -7.11
CA GLY A 60 -5.29 25.03 -6.60
C GLY A 60 -6.00 23.99 -7.48
N ILE A 61 -6.66 23.02 -6.86
CA ILE A 61 -7.61 22.13 -7.52
C ILE A 61 -9.02 22.48 -7.04
N ARG A 62 -9.94 22.73 -7.99
CA ARG A 62 -11.33 23.11 -7.70
C ARG A 62 -12.33 22.27 -8.50
N LYS A 63 -13.31 21.69 -7.83
CA LYS A 63 -14.49 21.03 -8.44
C LYS A 63 -15.70 21.17 -7.53
N GLY A 64 -16.74 21.87 -7.97
CA GLY A 64 -17.88 22.20 -7.12
C GLY A 64 -17.44 22.91 -5.82
N ASN A 65 -17.82 22.37 -4.67
CA ASN A 65 -17.42 22.88 -3.34
C ASN A 65 -16.03 22.41 -2.89
N PHE A 66 -15.38 21.53 -3.63
CA PHE A 66 -14.01 21.12 -3.34
C PHE A 66 -13.03 22.20 -3.82
N ASP A 67 -12.22 22.73 -2.90
CA ASP A 67 -11.14 23.67 -3.17
C ASP A 67 -9.94 23.34 -2.27
N LYS A 68 -8.80 22.97 -2.87
CA LYS A 68 -7.57 22.64 -2.15
C LYS A 68 -6.33 23.15 -2.87
N LEU A 69 -5.42 23.74 -2.10
CA LEU A 69 -4.06 24.02 -2.52
C LEU A 69 -3.19 22.76 -2.38
N ILE A 70 -2.41 22.49 -3.43
CA ILE A 70 -1.52 21.35 -3.60
C ILE A 70 -0.12 21.89 -3.79
N LYS A 71 0.82 21.35 -3.03
CA LYS A 71 2.25 21.62 -3.16
C LYS A 71 2.91 20.45 -3.86
N ALA A 72 3.57 20.69 -4.98
CA ALA A 72 4.14 19.63 -5.79
C ALA A 72 5.55 19.96 -6.27
N ARG A 73 6.35 18.93 -6.53
CA ARG A 73 7.67 19.06 -7.17
C ARG A 73 7.50 19.02 -8.69
N ALA A 74 8.15 19.94 -9.39
CA ALA A 74 8.17 19.90 -10.85
C ALA A 74 9.10 18.78 -11.36
N LEU A 75 8.68 18.05 -12.39
CA LEU A 75 9.48 17.08 -13.11
C LEU A 75 9.28 17.23 -14.62
N PRO A 76 10.28 16.89 -15.46
CA PRO A 76 10.13 16.94 -16.92
C PRO A 76 8.96 16.09 -17.42
N THR A 77 8.85 14.87 -16.91
CA THR A 77 7.73 13.94 -17.12
C THR A 77 7.37 13.33 -15.76
N VAL A 78 6.08 13.32 -15.41
CA VAL A 78 5.61 12.73 -14.14
C VAL A 78 5.30 11.25 -14.32
N LEU A 79 4.54 10.90 -15.36
CA LEU A 79 4.09 9.55 -15.68
C LEU A 79 4.14 9.35 -17.21
N ASN A 80 4.31 8.10 -17.63
CA ASN A 80 4.08 7.67 -19.00
C ASN A 80 2.58 7.53 -19.27
N ASN A 81 2.24 7.16 -20.51
CA ASN A 81 0.86 6.91 -20.87
C ASN A 81 0.28 5.75 -20.04
N LEU A 82 -0.92 5.94 -19.50
CA LEU A 82 -1.65 4.96 -18.71
C LEU A 82 -3.00 4.67 -19.36
N PRO A 83 -3.50 3.42 -19.26
CA PRO A 83 -4.86 3.11 -19.63
C PRO A 83 -5.84 3.84 -18.72
N TYR A 84 -6.89 4.38 -19.31
CA TYR A 84 -7.92 5.14 -18.62
C TYR A 84 -9.28 4.90 -19.25
N VAL A 85 -10.29 4.86 -18.39
CA VAL A 85 -11.68 4.85 -18.76
C VAL A 85 -12.40 5.93 -17.96
N SER A 86 -13.11 6.82 -18.66
CA SER A 86 -14.00 7.77 -17.99
C SER A 86 -15.23 7.04 -17.45
N ILE A 87 -15.41 7.07 -16.14
CA ILE A 87 -16.62 6.54 -15.50
C ILE A 87 -17.88 7.26 -16.00
N GLU A 88 -17.77 8.54 -16.36
CA GLU A 88 -18.89 9.32 -16.89
C GLU A 88 -19.35 8.84 -18.27
N SER A 89 -18.49 8.13 -19.03
CA SER A 89 -18.84 7.57 -20.34
C SER A 89 -19.52 6.19 -20.27
N ILE A 90 -19.55 5.57 -19.08
CA ILE A 90 -20.20 4.28 -18.85
C ILE A 90 -21.65 4.51 -18.39
N PRO A 91 -22.67 4.08 -19.15
CA PRO A 91 -24.06 4.16 -18.71
C PRO A 91 -24.26 3.39 -17.40
N LYS A 92 -25.08 3.92 -16.48
CA LYS A 92 -25.32 3.29 -15.16
C LYS A 92 -25.77 1.83 -15.27
N GLU A 93 -26.54 1.49 -16.30
CA GLU A 93 -27.01 0.13 -16.58
C GLU A 93 -25.86 -0.85 -16.90
N GLN A 94 -24.75 -0.35 -17.45
CA GLN A 94 -23.56 -1.16 -17.76
C GLN A 94 -22.71 -1.46 -16.52
N LEU A 95 -22.82 -0.67 -15.44
CA LEU A 95 -22.05 -0.89 -14.22
C LEU A 95 -22.40 -2.19 -13.50
N ASN A 96 -23.59 -2.74 -13.76
CA ASN A 96 -24.08 -3.99 -13.16
C ASN A 96 -23.74 -5.23 -14.01
N ARG A 97 -22.92 -5.10 -15.05
CA ARG A 97 -22.52 -6.23 -15.91
C ARG A 97 -21.17 -6.81 -15.49
N ASN A 98 -20.97 -8.09 -15.79
CA ASN A 98 -19.71 -8.81 -15.54
C ASN A 98 -18.55 -8.33 -16.43
N LYS A 99 -18.83 -7.51 -17.45
CA LYS A 99 -17.86 -6.83 -18.30
C LYS A 99 -18.33 -5.40 -18.53
N LEU A 100 -17.45 -4.42 -18.31
CA LEU A 100 -17.79 -3.02 -18.57
C LEU A 100 -17.59 -2.73 -20.05
N LEU A 101 -18.65 -2.30 -20.73
CA LEU A 101 -18.55 -1.80 -22.09
C LEU A 101 -18.07 -0.34 -22.05
N ALA A 102 -16.80 -0.11 -22.37
CA ALA A 102 -16.14 1.18 -22.21
C ALA A 102 -15.20 1.49 -23.38
N ASP A 103 -14.90 2.77 -23.54
CA ASP A 103 -13.84 3.25 -24.43
C ASP A 103 -12.55 3.36 -23.62
N LEU A 104 -11.58 2.50 -23.95
CA LEU A 104 -10.27 2.47 -23.30
C LEU A 104 -9.32 3.40 -24.02
N GLN A 105 -8.81 4.39 -23.29
CA GLN A 105 -7.91 5.39 -23.83
C GLN A 105 -6.54 5.31 -23.16
N MET A 106 -5.48 5.57 -23.92
CA MET A 106 -4.16 5.82 -23.36
C MET A 106 -4.01 7.33 -23.12
N ILE A 107 -3.94 7.73 -21.85
CA ILE A 107 -3.79 9.13 -21.45
C ILE A 107 -2.42 9.36 -20.84
N LYS A 108 -1.89 10.58 -20.91
CA LYS A 108 -0.67 10.99 -20.20
C LYS A 108 -1.06 11.83 -18.97
N PRO A 109 -1.04 11.30 -17.74
CA PRO A 109 -1.24 12.11 -16.55
C PRO A 109 -0.09 13.10 -16.38
N ARG A 110 -0.44 14.36 -16.16
CA ARG A 110 0.53 15.47 -15.97
C ARG A 110 0.70 15.83 -14.49
N LEU A 111 -0.06 15.18 -13.62
CA LEU A 111 -0.06 15.34 -12.17
C LEU A 111 -0.03 13.97 -11.49
N LEU A 112 0.70 13.88 -10.38
CA LEU A 112 0.64 12.77 -9.43
C LEU A 112 0.37 13.36 -8.05
N ILE A 113 -0.73 12.96 -7.43
CA ILE A 113 -1.10 13.36 -6.07
C ILE A 113 -0.69 12.22 -5.13
N GLY A 114 0.39 12.49 -4.39
CA GLY A 114 0.95 11.55 -3.42
C GLY A 114 0.20 11.56 -2.09
N ASN A 115 0.63 10.70 -1.18
CA ASN A 115 0.10 10.55 0.17
C ASN A 115 0.13 11.84 1.01
N ASP A 116 1.02 12.80 0.70
CA ASP A 116 1.02 14.13 1.31
C ASP A 116 -0.29 14.91 1.08
N HIS A 117 -1.04 14.57 0.04
CA HIS A 117 -2.31 15.20 -0.31
C HIS A 117 -3.45 14.22 -0.62
N TYR A 118 -3.18 12.92 -0.75
CA TYR A 118 -4.15 11.87 -1.13
C TYR A 118 -5.45 11.91 -0.32
N ASN A 119 -5.33 11.93 1.01
CA ASN A 119 -6.48 11.95 1.93
C ASN A 119 -7.35 13.21 1.82
N LYS A 120 -6.90 14.25 1.12
CA LYS A 120 -7.75 15.41 0.82
C LYS A 120 -8.86 15.04 -0.18
N PHE A 121 -8.62 14.07 -1.07
CA PHE A 121 -9.47 13.72 -2.21
C PHE A 121 -10.37 12.51 -1.95
N ILE A 122 -9.82 11.42 -1.39
CA ILE A 122 -10.55 10.15 -1.29
C ILE A 122 -11.60 10.17 -0.18
N ILE A 123 -12.72 9.49 -0.43
CA ILE A 123 -13.78 9.19 0.53
C ILE A 123 -13.73 7.67 0.79
N SER A 124 -14.00 7.23 2.02
CA SER A 124 -13.89 5.81 2.42
C SER A 124 -14.88 4.87 1.73
N THR A 125 -15.82 5.38 0.95
CA THR A 125 -16.81 4.57 0.25
C THR A 125 -16.22 3.96 -1.03
N LYS A 126 -16.20 2.62 -1.07
CA LYS A 126 -15.82 1.82 -2.24
C LYS A 126 -16.87 0.75 -2.46
N ILE A 127 -17.22 0.51 -3.72
CA ILE A 127 -18.15 -0.55 -4.14
C ILE A 127 -17.44 -1.40 -5.17
N GLN A 128 -17.43 -2.72 -4.99
CA GLN A 128 -16.96 -3.63 -6.01
C GLN A 128 -18.06 -3.85 -7.04
N LEU A 129 -17.74 -3.67 -8.32
CA LEU A 129 -18.64 -3.91 -9.44
C LEU A 129 -18.60 -5.39 -9.85
N PRO A 130 -19.67 -5.94 -10.46
CA PRO A 130 -19.66 -7.32 -10.99
C PRO A 130 -18.56 -7.58 -12.02
N SER A 131 -18.04 -6.53 -12.66
CA SER A 131 -16.89 -6.61 -13.57
C SER A 131 -15.55 -6.87 -12.88
N GLY A 132 -15.50 -6.81 -11.55
CA GLY A 132 -14.28 -6.95 -10.74
C GLY A 132 -13.72 -5.62 -10.24
N PHE A 133 -13.87 -4.56 -11.03
CA PHE A 133 -13.36 -3.23 -10.69
C PHE A 133 -13.99 -2.65 -9.43
N TRP A 134 -13.24 -1.79 -8.76
CA TRP A 134 -13.70 -0.98 -7.66
C TRP A 134 -14.14 0.39 -8.15
N LEU A 135 -15.31 0.82 -7.70
CA LEU A 135 -15.79 2.18 -7.82
C LEU A 135 -15.54 2.90 -6.49
N SER A 136 -14.51 3.75 -6.48
CA SER A 136 -14.12 4.54 -5.32
C SER A 136 -14.69 5.95 -5.41
N SER A 137 -15.40 6.42 -4.38
CA SER A 137 -15.88 7.81 -4.34
C SER A 137 -14.77 8.76 -3.90
N SER A 138 -14.67 9.92 -4.56
CA SER A 138 -13.77 11.01 -4.16
C SER A 138 -14.49 12.35 -4.20
N LYS A 139 -13.91 13.37 -3.56
CA LYS A 139 -14.41 14.75 -3.59
C LYS A 139 -14.31 15.40 -4.98
N VAL A 140 -13.61 14.77 -5.91
CA VAL A 140 -13.48 15.22 -7.30
C VAL A 140 -14.18 14.27 -8.28
N GLY A 141 -15.06 13.39 -7.83
CA GLY A 141 -15.81 12.45 -8.67
C GLY A 141 -15.52 10.99 -8.33
N ASN A 142 -16.25 10.08 -8.96
CA ASN A 142 -15.98 8.65 -8.81
C ASN A 142 -14.75 8.24 -9.62
N ILE A 143 -14.02 7.25 -9.13
CA ILE A 143 -12.81 6.72 -9.73
C ILE A 143 -13.00 5.23 -9.89
N LEU A 144 -12.77 4.72 -11.10
CA LEU A 144 -12.73 3.30 -11.39
C LEU A 144 -11.28 2.81 -11.21
N ASN A 145 -11.05 1.79 -10.38
CA ASN A 145 -9.71 1.27 -10.09
C ASN A 145 -9.71 -0.23 -9.80
N GLY A 146 -8.51 -0.81 -9.71
CA GLY A 146 -8.32 -2.25 -9.48
C GLY A 146 -8.36 -3.07 -10.76
N GLU A 147 -8.57 -4.37 -10.61
CA GLU A 147 -8.61 -5.33 -11.71
C GLU A 147 -10.05 -5.70 -12.05
N GLY A 148 -10.33 -5.85 -13.35
CA GLY A 148 -11.63 -6.28 -13.83
C GLY A 148 -11.65 -6.45 -15.33
N LYS A 149 -12.84 -6.74 -15.85
CA LYS A 149 -13.08 -7.06 -17.26
C LYS A 149 -13.69 -5.88 -18.00
N ILE A 150 -13.04 -5.48 -19.09
CA ILE A 150 -13.51 -4.45 -20.02
C ILE A 150 -13.79 -5.11 -21.37
N LEU A 151 -14.88 -4.71 -22.01
CA LEU A 151 -15.10 -4.94 -23.43
C LEU A 151 -14.89 -3.59 -24.11
N ASN A 152 -13.85 -3.47 -24.93
CA ASN A 152 -13.57 -2.22 -25.63
C ASN A 152 -14.66 -1.97 -26.70
N LYS A 153 -15.29 -0.80 -26.68
CA LYS A 153 -16.33 -0.42 -27.66
C LYS A 153 -15.82 -0.34 -29.10
N GLU A 154 -14.55 0.02 -29.31
CA GLU A 154 -14.00 0.22 -30.65
C GLU A 154 -13.52 -1.08 -31.28
N THR A 155 -12.89 -1.95 -30.50
CA THR A 155 -12.24 -3.18 -31.00
C THR A 155 -13.02 -4.45 -30.72
N GLU A 156 -14.05 -4.40 -29.86
CA GLU A 156 -14.77 -5.56 -29.32
C GLU A 156 -13.88 -6.58 -28.58
N GLU A 157 -12.65 -6.18 -28.24
CA GLU A 157 -11.71 -7.03 -27.50
C GLU A 157 -12.01 -7.02 -25.99
N GLU A 158 -11.92 -8.20 -25.37
CA GLU A 158 -12.02 -8.36 -23.92
C GLU A 158 -10.65 -8.15 -23.27
N ILE A 159 -10.54 -7.17 -22.40
CA ILE A 159 -9.30 -6.84 -21.71
C ILE A 159 -9.46 -7.12 -20.21
N CYS A 160 -8.57 -7.95 -19.67
CA CYS A 160 -8.54 -8.37 -18.26
C CYS A 160 -7.24 -7.90 -17.62
N GLY A 161 -7.34 -6.98 -16.65
CA GLY A 161 -6.17 -6.48 -15.92
C GLY A 161 -5.22 -5.64 -16.78
N TYR A 162 -4.62 -4.59 -16.21
CA TYR A 162 -3.63 -3.80 -16.93
C TYR A 162 -2.32 -3.75 -16.14
N SER A 163 -1.30 -4.38 -16.69
CA SER A 163 0.10 -3.99 -16.52
C SER A 163 0.60 -3.48 -17.87
N TYR A 164 1.27 -2.32 -17.88
CA TYR A 164 1.85 -1.71 -19.07
C TYR A 164 2.73 -2.71 -19.85
N ILE A 165 2.50 -2.84 -21.16
CA ILE A 165 3.45 -3.41 -22.12
C ILE A 165 3.67 -2.36 -23.22
N ASP A 166 4.93 -2.24 -23.62
CA ASP A 166 5.52 -1.37 -24.64
C ASP A 166 4.64 -1.10 -25.88
N GLU A 167 4.83 0.08 -26.47
CA GLU A 167 3.99 0.83 -27.41
C GLU A 167 3.73 0.13 -28.77
N ASN A 168 4.22 -1.09 -28.95
CA ASN A 168 4.19 -1.83 -30.22
C ASN A 168 3.38 -3.15 -30.21
N LYS A 169 2.57 -3.42 -29.18
CA LYS A 169 1.65 -4.59 -29.18
C LYS A 169 0.24 -4.19 -28.77
N THR A 170 -0.58 -3.81 -29.75
CA THR A 170 -2.04 -3.88 -29.64
C THR A 170 -2.46 -5.34 -29.67
N GLY A 171 -2.87 -5.87 -28.53
CA GLY A 171 -3.43 -7.20 -28.40
C GLY A 171 -3.48 -7.62 -26.94
N THR A 172 -4.63 -8.17 -26.54
CA THR A 172 -4.82 -8.87 -25.26
C THR A 172 -3.67 -9.85 -25.02
N LEU A 173 -2.82 -9.57 -24.05
CA LEU A 173 -1.74 -10.45 -23.63
C LEU A 173 -2.15 -11.13 -22.33
N GLU A 174 -2.77 -12.32 -22.47
CA GLU A 174 -2.27 -13.43 -21.66
C GLU A 174 -0.74 -13.44 -21.86
N ILE A 175 -0.01 -13.58 -20.76
CA ILE A 175 1.46 -13.60 -20.75
C ILE A 175 1.93 -14.78 -21.61
N GLN A 176 2.03 -14.57 -22.92
CA GLN A 176 2.95 -15.33 -23.74
C GLN A 176 4.32 -14.72 -23.44
N ASN A 177 4.94 -15.37 -22.45
CA ASN A 177 6.35 -15.25 -22.14
C ASN A 177 7.13 -15.32 -23.45
N ASP A 178 7.58 -14.17 -23.93
CA ASP A 178 8.59 -14.14 -24.97
C ASP A 178 9.73 -13.18 -24.60
N HIS A 179 10.82 -13.86 -24.26
CA HIS A 179 12.21 -13.46 -24.20
C HIS A 179 12.68 -12.51 -23.10
N GLY A 180 13.55 -13.05 -22.24
CA GLY A 180 14.68 -12.29 -21.70
C GLY A 180 14.76 -12.16 -20.18
N SER A 181 15.08 -13.27 -19.51
CA SER A 181 15.89 -13.26 -18.28
C SER A 181 15.29 -12.64 -17.00
N TYR A 182 14.01 -12.85 -16.71
CA TYR A 182 13.61 -13.10 -15.32
C TYR A 182 12.55 -14.19 -15.33
N LYS A 183 12.91 -15.38 -14.85
CA LYS A 183 11.93 -16.43 -14.60
C LYS A 183 10.93 -15.91 -13.58
N TRP A 184 9.64 -16.24 -13.71
CA TRP A 184 8.65 -15.84 -12.71
C TRP A 184 9.09 -16.30 -11.31
N GLU A 185 9.78 -17.45 -11.25
CA GLU A 185 10.40 -17.97 -10.05
C GLU A 185 11.43 -17.00 -9.45
N ASP A 186 12.15 -16.26 -10.28
CA ASP A 186 13.17 -15.28 -9.85
C ASP A 186 12.52 -14.01 -9.31
N LEU A 187 11.41 -13.57 -9.90
CA LEU A 187 10.66 -12.39 -9.44
C LEU A 187 9.94 -12.67 -8.12
N VAL A 188 9.33 -13.86 -7.99
CA VAL A 188 8.73 -14.31 -6.73
C VAL A 188 9.81 -14.47 -5.66
N ARG A 189 10.94 -15.12 -5.96
CA ARG A 189 12.08 -15.19 -5.03
C ARG A 189 12.59 -13.81 -4.63
N LYS A 190 12.61 -12.83 -5.54
CA LYS A 190 13.08 -11.47 -5.25
C LYS A 190 12.07 -10.69 -4.41
N GLN A 191 10.78 -10.91 -4.59
CA GLN A 191 9.71 -10.32 -3.78
C GLN A 191 9.59 -10.97 -2.39
N GLU A 192 9.84 -12.28 -2.31
CA GLU A 192 9.97 -13.04 -1.06
C GLU A 192 11.32 -12.82 -0.37
N SER A 193 12.33 -12.31 -1.10
CA SER A 193 13.65 -12.06 -0.53
C SER A 193 13.54 -11.07 0.63
N LEU A 194 14.18 -11.42 1.73
CA LEU A 194 14.24 -10.59 2.93
C LEU A 194 14.91 -9.24 2.66
N GLN A 195 15.72 -9.12 1.59
CA GLN A 195 16.25 -7.85 1.09
C GLN A 195 15.16 -6.90 0.58
N PHE A 196 14.12 -7.41 -0.10
CA PHE A 196 12.96 -6.61 -0.51
C PHE A 196 12.18 -6.07 0.71
N MET A 197 12.12 -6.86 1.79
CA MET A 197 11.52 -6.45 3.07
C MET A 197 12.48 -5.68 4.00
N GLY A 198 13.72 -5.41 3.59
CA GLY A 198 14.69 -4.64 4.37
C GLY A 198 15.35 -5.37 5.54
N LEU A 199 15.30 -6.70 5.56
CA LEU A 199 15.84 -7.59 6.60
C LEU A 199 17.05 -8.37 6.06
N SER A 200 18.19 -7.72 5.91
CA SER A 200 19.38 -8.30 5.25
C SER A 200 20.13 -9.39 6.04
N ASP A 201 19.74 -9.66 7.29
CA ASP A 201 20.62 -10.36 8.25
C ASP A 201 20.08 -11.71 8.73
N ALA A 202 18.99 -12.24 8.16
CA ALA A 202 18.52 -13.59 8.51
C ALA A 202 19.25 -14.63 7.66
N ILE A 203 19.91 -15.57 8.33
CA ILE A 203 20.51 -16.76 7.71
C ILE A 203 19.39 -17.54 7.03
N GLU A 204 19.40 -17.58 5.69
CA GLU A 204 18.44 -18.36 4.91
C GLU A 204 18.71 -19.86 5.15
N LYS A 205 17.79 -20.53 5.87
CA LYS A 205 17.63 -21.99 5.77
C LYS A 205 16.95 -22.29 4.43
N SER A 206 17.34 -23.36 3.72
CA SER A 206 16.67 -23.72 2.46
C SER A 206 15.22 -24.15 2.71
N ASP A 207 14.33 -23.92 1.75
CA ASP A 207 12.90 -24.27 1.85
C ASP A 207 12.68 -25.75 2.20
N GLU A 208 13.55 -26.63 1.70
CA GLU A 208 13.55 -28.06 2.01
C GLU A 208 13.87 -28.35 3.48
N GLU A 209 14.77 -27.58 4.09
CA GLU A 209 15.10 -27.70 5.51
C GLU A 209 13.95 -27.21 6.38
N VAL A 210 13.35 -26.07 6.03
CA VAL A 210 12.19 -25.50 6.73
C VAL A 210 10.99 -26.45 6.65
N LYS A 211 10.72 -27.00 5.46
CA LYS A 211 9.65 -27.97 5.26
C LYS A 211 9.85 -29.23 6.09
N LYS A 212 11.06 -29.79 6.11
CA LYS A 212 11.40 -30.97 6.91
C LYS A 212 11.32 -30.71 8.41
N GLU A 213 11.63 -29.50 8.86
CA GLU A 213 11.47 -29.09 10.26
C GLU A 213 9.99 -28.93 10.60
N MET A 214 9.20 -28.30 9.73
CA MET A 214 7.75 -28.14 9.88
C MET A 214 7.03 -29.50 9.96
N GLU A 215 7.31 -30.42 9.03
CA GLU A 215 6.70 -31.76 9.00
C GLU A 215 6.93 -32.54 10.30
N LYS A 216 8.07 -32.33 10.98
CA LYS A 216 8.35 -32.95 12.29
C LYS A 216 7.55 -32.34 13.44
N LEU A 217 7.15 -31.07 13.31
CA LEU A 217 6.44 -30.33 14.36
C LEU A 217 4.93 -30.48 14.26
N VAL A 218 4.40 -30.90 13.10
CA VAL A 218 2.98 -31.17 12.92
C VAL A 218 2.63 -32.52 13.56
N THR A 219 1.71 -32.51 14.51
CA THR A 219 1.13 -33.68 15.16
C THR A 219 -0.39 -33.63 15.07
N TYR A 220 -1.06 -34.78 15.03
CA TYR A 220 -2.53 -34.86 15.08
C TYR A 220 -2.96 -35.39 16.43
N ASN A 221 -3.74 -34.62 17.17
CA ASN A 221 -4.12 -34.96 18.55
C ASN A 221 -5.45 -35.74 18.66
N GLY A 222 -5.96 -36.27 17.55
CA GLY A 222 -7.26 -36.95 17.47
C GLY A 222 -8.41 -36.05 17.02
N GLN A 223 -8.28 -34.72 17.13
CA GLN A 223 -9.31 -33.75 16.72
C GLN A 223 -8.80 -32.70 15.73
N ARG A 224 -7.55 -32.26 15.89
CA ARG A 224 -6.94 -31.22 15.04
C ARG A 224 -5.45 -31.49 14.83
N TYR A 225 -4.92 -30.93 13.75
CA TYR A 225 -3.48 -30.78 13.60
C TYR A 225 -2.97 -29.68 14.53
N GLN A 226 -1.87 -29.95 15.21
CA GLN A 226 -1.15 -29.03 16.07
C GLN A 226 0.27 -28.93 15.54
N THR A 227 0.80 -27.70 15.44
CA THR A 227 2.19 -27.45 15.05
C THR A 227 2.83 -26.49 16.02
N ALA A 228 4.11 -26.67 16.32
CA ALA A 228 4.87 -25.65 17.00
C ALA A 228 5.22 -24.51 16.02
N LEU A 229 5.45 -23.31 16.57
CA LEU A 229 5.97 -22.18 15.80
C LEU A 229 7.43 -22.42 15.45
N LEU A 230 7.80 -22.16 14.19
CA LEU A 230 9.18 -22.20 13.73
C LEU A 230 9.90 -20.95 14.21
N TRP A 231 10.73 -21.11 15.25
CA TRP A 231 11.56 -20.02 15.76
C TRP A 231 12.82 -19.87 14.91
N ASN A 232 13.19 -18.62 14.58
CA ASN A 232 14.47 -18.32 13.97
C ASN A 232 15.60 -18.71 14.95
N SER A 233 16.61 -19.45 14.49
CA SER A 233 17.78 -19.84 15.31
C SER A 233 18.61 -18.64 15.81
N LEU A 234 18.39 -17.44 15.27
CA LEU A 234 18.96 -16.18 15.77
C LEU A 234 18.17 -15.57 16.96
N ALA A 235 17.08 -16.21 17.40
CA ALA A 235 16.24 -15.76 18.52
C ALA A 235 16.98 -15.66 19.87
N ASP A 236 18.19 -16.22 19.97
CA ASP A 236 19.05 -16.15 21.15
C ASP A 236 19.47 -14.70 21.53
N LYS A 237 19.11 -13.69 20.72
CA LYS A 237 19.43 -12.27 20.93
C LYS A 237 18.24 -11.37 21.29
N LEU A 238 17.06 -11.90 21.61
CA LEU A 238 15.95 -11.05 22.08
C LEU A 238 16.31 -10.41 23.43
N PRO A 239 16.40 -9.08 23.53
CA PRO A 239 16.81 -8.43 24.77
C PRO A 239 15.72 -8.59 25.83
N HIS A 240 16.13 -8.89 27.06
CA HIS A 240 15.23 -8.91 28.20
C HIS A 240 14.84 -7.47 28.59
N ASN A 241 13.62 -7.04 28.25
CA ASN A 241 13.15 -5.67 28.47
C ASN A 241 12.20 -5.51 29.67
N LYS A 242 12.17 -6.47 30.62
CA LYS A 242 11.28 -6.48 31.80
C LYS A 242 11.28 -5.15 32.55
N ARG A 243 12.46 -4.55 32.77
CA ARG A 243 12.59 -3.27 33.48
C ARG A 243 11.86 -2.14 32.76
N MET A 244 12.00 -2.07 31.44
CA MET A 244 11.34 -1.03 30.63
C MET A 244 9.83 -1.26 30.55
N ALA A 245 9.41 -2.50 30.28
CA ALA A 245 8.00 -2.87 30.23
C ALA A 245 7.30 -2.60 31.58
N TYR A 246 7.95 -2.90 32.70
CA TYR A 246 7.43 -2.62 34.03
C TYR A 246 7.35 -1.11 34.33
N ALA A 247 8.35 -0.33 33.95
CA ALA A 247 8.32 1.12 34.10
C ALA A 247 7.17 1.75 33.29
N GLN A 248 6.95 1.27 32.07
CA GLN A 248 5.83 1.70 31.22
C GLN A 248 4.48 1.29 31.81
N LEU A 249 4.35 0.06 32.32
CA LEU A 249 3.15 -0.39 33.02
C LEU A 249 2.84 0.49 34.23
N LYS A 250 3.85 0.79 35.06
CA LYS A 250 3.69 1.66 36.24
C LYS A 250 3.21 3.06 35.83
N ASN A 251 3.79 3.64 34.78
CA ASN A 251 3.37 4.94 34.27
C ASN A 251 1.94 4.89 33.72
N MET A 252 1.60 3.85 32.95
CA MET A 252 0.25 3.66 32.41
C MET A 252 -0.79 3.56 33.53
N VAL A 253 -0.55 2.71 34.55
CA VAL A 253 -1.46 2.56 35.70
C VAL A 253 -1.58 3.86 36.49
N THR A 254 -0.47 4.60 36.66
CA THR A 254 -0.49 5.90 37.35
C THR A 254 -1.34 6.92 36.59
N ASN A 255 -1.14 7.05 35.28
CA ASN A 255 -1.87 7.98 34.42
C ASN A 255 -3.36 7.61 34.30
N LEU A 256 -3.68 6.32 34.28
CA LEU A 256 -5.06 5.84 34.17
C LEU A 256 -5.79 5.79 35.52
N ARG A 257 -5.12 6.10 36.64
CA ARG A 257 -5.74 6.17 37.96
C ARG A 257 -6.87 7.19 38.03
N GLU A 258 -6.74 8.28 37.28
CA GLU A 258 -7.78 9.31 37.14
C GLU A 258 -8.92 8.91 36.19
N LYS A 259 -8.80 7.76 35.49
CA LYS A 259 -9.77 7.24 34.53
C LYS A 259 -10.15 5.77 34.86
N PRO A 260 -10.83 5.53 36.00
CA PRO A 260 -11.11 4.17 36.48
C PRO A 260 -11.97 3.32 35.52
N HIS A 261 -12.77 3.95 34.66
CA HIS A 261 -13.57 3.23 33.65
C HIS A 261 -12.70 2.59 32.56
N ILE A 262 -11.56 3.18 32.19
CA ILE A 262 -10.64 2.61 31.20
C ILE A 262 -9.90 1.41 31.80
N LEU A 263 -9.45 1.52 33.05
CA LEU A 263 -8.83 0.40 33.76
C LEU A 263 -9.76 -0.82 33.84
N LYS A 264 -11.06 -0.59 34.09
CA LYS A 264 -12.06 -1.66 34.09
C LYS A 264 -12.21 -2.34 32.71
N GLN A 265 -12.18 -1.57 31.62
CA GLN A 265 -12.25 -2.13 30.27
C GLN A 265 -11.01 -2.97 29.94
N ILE A 266 -9.83 -2.49 30.30
CA ILE A 266 -8.58 -3.24 30.12
C ILE A 266 -8.63 -4.55 30.91
N ASP A 267 -9.00 -4.52 32.19
CA ASP A 267 -9.17 -5.72 33.02
C ASP A 267 -10.18 -6.72 32.42
N GLN A 268 -11.28 -6.21 31.87
CA GLN A 268 -12.28 -7.05 31.20
C GLN A 268 -11.73 -7.73 29.93
N ILE A 269 -10.90 -7.04 29.13
CA ILE A 269 -10.25 -7.63 27.95
C ILE A 269 -9.29 -8.74 28.37
N PHE A 270 -8.46 -8.53 29.39
CA PHE A 270 -7.55 -9.57 29.88
C PHE A 270 -8.30 -10.80 30.40
N LYS A 271 -9.37 -10.59 31.19
CA LYS A 271 -10.23 -11.70 31.67
C LYS A 271 -10.89 -12.46 30.53
N GLU A 272 -11.34 -11.76 29.49
CA GLU A 272 -11.95 -12.39 28.32
C GLU A 272 -10.93 -13.20 27.52
N HIS A 273 -9.73 -12.66 27.30
CA HIS A 273 -8.64 -13.39 26.64
C HIS A 273 -8.20 -14.62 27.46
N GLU A 274 -8.15 -14.51 28.79
CA GLU A 274 -7.89 -15.63 29.69
C GLU A 274 -8.99 -16.69 29.59
N ARG A 275 -10.27 -16.27 29.56
CA ARG A 275 -11.44 -17.15 29.37
C ARG A 275 -11.45 -17.85 28.01
N MET A 276 -10.96 -17.19 26.96
CA MET A 276 -10.84 -17.73 25.61
C MET A 276 -9.56 -18.58 25.42
N GLU A 277 -8.75 -18.77 26.46
CA GLU A 277 -7.46 -19.47 26.41
C GLU A 277 -6.47 -18.85 25.39
N LEU A 278 -6.59 -17.54 25.12
CA LEU A 278 -5.67 -16.78 24.29
C LEU A 278 -4.41 -16.34 25.05
N ILE A 279 -4.54 -16.22 26.37
CA ILE A 279 -3.44 -15.87 27.29
C ILE A 279 -3.52 -16.77 28.53
N GLU A 280 -2.38 -16.95 29.20
CA GLU A 280 -2.28 -17.69 30.45
C GLU A 280 -1.46 -16.91 31.49
N ARG A 281 -1.61 -17.27 32.77
CA ARG A 281 -0.80 -16.72 33.85
C ARG A 281 0.47 -17.54 34.01
N ILE A 282 1.61 -16.89 33.82
CA ILE A 282 2.94 -17.50 34.00
C ILE A 282 3.48 -17.11 35.38
N SER A 283 4.11 -18.06 36.09
CA SER A 283 4.77 -17.74 37.36
C SER A 283 6.00 -16.86 37.13
N ILE A 284 6.21 -15.86 37.99
CA ILE A 284 7.39 -14.99 37.92
C ILE A 284 8.69 -15.77 38.17
N GLU A 285 8.59 -16.93 38.82
CA GLU A 285 9.69 -17.81 39.22
C GLU A 285 10.00 -18.91 38.19
N GLU A 286 9.16 -19.07 37.16
CA GLU A 286 9.42 -20.02 36.10
C GLU A 286 10.60 -19.55 35.25
N ASN A 287 11.71 -20.27 35.41
CA ASN A 287 12.94 -20.08 34.65
C ASN A 287 12.73 -20.57 33.21
N THR A 288 12.11 -19.75 32.37
CA THR A 288 12.05 -20.06 30.94
C THR A 288 13.41 -19.70 30.34
N GLU A 289 14.22 -20.70 30.04
CA GLU A 289 15.59 -20.64 29.53
C GLU A 289 15.77 -19.67 28.33
N ASN A 290 15.97 -18.39 28.61
CA ASN A 290 16.46 -17.36 27.68
C ASN A 290 15.62 -17.04 26.43
N ARG A 291 14.29 -17.15 26.49
CA ARG A 291 13.39 -16.67 25.40
C ARG A 291 12.23 -15.79 25.86
N ILE A 292 12.40 -14.98 26.90
CA ILE A 292 11.36 -14.05 27.37
C ILE A 292 11.61 -12.65 26.86
N HIS A 293 10.60 -12.10 26.19
CA HIS A 293 10.48 -10.68 25.92
C HIS A 293 9.16 -10.15 26.50
N TYR A 294 9.22 -9.06 27.25
CA TYR A 294 8.07 -8.48 27.94
C TYR A 294 7.48 -7.38 27.08
N LEU A 295 6.26 -7.55 26.57
CA LEU A 295 5.59 -6.49 25.84
C LEU A 295 4.85 -5.58 26.83
N PRO A 296 5.09 -4.25 26.81
CA PRO A 296 4.22 -3.33 27.52
C PRO A 296 2.83 -3.36 26.89
N HIS A 297 1.79 -3.32 27.71
CA HIS A 297 0.45 -3.03 27.20
C HIS A 297 0.42 -1.56 26.76
N PHE A 298 0.11 -1.30 25.49
CA PHE A 298 -0.15 0.05 24.99
C PHE A 298 -1.65 0.31 25.14
N ALA A 299 -2.03 1.19 26.08
CA ALA A 299 -3.40 1.67 26.24
C ALA A 299 -3.65 2.93 25.40
#